data_AF-A0A8H9LEN5-F1
#
_entry.id   AF-A0A8H9LEN5-F1
#
_cell.length_a   1.000
_cell.length_b   1.000
_cell.length_c   1.000
_cell.angle_alpha   90.00
_cell.angle_beta   90.00
_cell.angle_gamma   90.00
#
_symmetry.space_group_name_H-M   'P 1'
#
loop_
_entity.id
_entity.type
_entity.pdbx_description
1 polymer ?
#
loop_
_entity_poly.entity_id
_entity_poly.type
_entity_poly.pdbx_seq_one_letter_code
_entity_poly.pdbx_strand_id
1 'polypeptide(L)'
;MTASQTTSPSDAARAAPTSNRQPRRLGVAGRTVDQRLAGPHGLQSRHLQRNESAARGQLAALRKASSQAPGESPEVWSLTEVVVPEHAGDAPTWEEIAVHTAMTLYAVHQQSRTEPMFSPGRGLGRAARALVGIGEEENPSTRARFNALVTSTTITELQHHLRGFISQLRAQSIPLDHAMLADDLVAFQRPDGATTVRLRWARQFASPHTSEDPSRTSAPSTTSSPTSSTPEN
;
A
#
# COMPACT_ATOMS: atom_id res chain seq x y z
N MET A 1 -29.01 51.16 -22.52
CA MET A 1 -28.01 50.36 -23.28
C MET A 1 -26.69 51.09 -23.05
N THR A 2 -25.72 50.61 -22.28
CA THR A 2 -24.94 49.38 -22.42
C THR A 2 -24.35 48.97 -21.07
N ALA A 3 -24.43 47.68 -20.72
CA ALA A 3 -23.89 47.11 -19.49
C ALA A 3 -22.39 46.79 -19.65
N SER A 4 -21.59 47.19 -18.66
CA SER A 4 -20.19 46.78 -18.53
C SER A 4 -20.14 45.36 -17.97
N GLN A 5 -19.70 44.40 -18.78
CA GLN A 5 -19.43 43.03 -18.32
C GLN A 5 -18.01 42.97 -17.75
N THR A 6 -17.92 42.76 -16.44
CA THR A 6 -16.69 42.34 -15.76
C THR A 6 -16.64 40.82 -15.80
N THR A 7 -15.80 40.24 -16.66
CA THR A 7 -15.53 38.80 -16.67
C THR A 7 -14.38 38.49 -15.71
N SER A 8 -14.71 37.91 -14.56
CA SER A 8 -13.75 37.26 -13.66
C SER A 8 -13.13 36.03 -14.35
N PRO A 9 -11.81 35.80 -14.28
CA PRO A 9 -11.26 34.53 -14.71
C PRO A 9 -11.57 33.46 -13.66
N SER A 10 -12.27 32.45 -14.14
CA SER A 10 -12.66 31.22 -13.47
C SER A 10 -11.51 30.56 -12.72
N ASP A 11 -11.84 30.19 -11.49
CA ASP A 11 -11.18 29.23 -10.62
C ASP A 11 -10.53 28.10 -11.43
N ALA A 12 -9.21 28.17 -11.59
CA ALA A 12 -8.40 27.12 -12.17
C ALA A 12 -8.40 25.96 -11.18
N ALA A 13 -9.36 25.05 -11.37
CA ALA A 13 -9.44 23.77 -10.70
C ALA A 13 -8.03 23.16 -10.60
N ARG A 14 -7.52 23.14 -9.36
CA ARG A 14 -6.27 22.56 -8.95
C ARG A 14 -6.31 21.06 -9.22
N ALA A 15 -6.02 20.68 -10.46
CA ALA A 15 -5.77 19.30 -10.84
C ALA A 15 -4.62 18.79 -9.99
N ALA A 16 -4.91 17.82 -9.12
CA ALA A 16 -3.91 17.14 -8.31
C ALA A 16 -2.82 16.58 -9.24
N PRO A 17 -1.54 16.66 -8.87
CA PRO A 17 -0.46 16.18 -9.71
C PRO A 17 -0.62 14.68 -9.92
N THR A 18 -0.83 14.27 -11.17
CA THR A 18 -0.71 12.87 -11.59
C THR A 18 0.77 12.51 -11.47
N SER A 19 1.18 12.01 -10.30
CA SER A 19 2.54 11.55 -10.08
C SER A 19 2.89 10.51 -11.14
N ASN A 20 4.08 10.70 -11.72
CA ASN A 20 4.64 9.91 -12.80
C ASN A 20 4.84 8.46 -12.34
N ARG A 21 3.76 7.66 -12.42
CA ARG A 21 3.76 6.26 -12.04
C ARG A 21 4.53 5.49 -13.10
N GLN A 22 5.74 5.06 -12.77
CA GLN A 22 6.36 3.95 -13.50
C GLN A 22 5.30 2.85 -13.71
N PRO A 23 5.14 2.33 -14.95
CA PRO A 23 4.05 1.44 -15.26
C PRO A 23 4.15 0.18 -14.40
N ARG A 24 3.21 0.05 -13.47
CA ARG A 24 3.05 -1.12 -12.61
C ARG A 24 2.67 -2.30 -13.50
N ARG A 25 3.60 -3.23 -13.74
CA ARG A 25 3.30 -4.48 -14.47
C ARG A 25 2.60 -5.45 -13.52
N LEU A 26 1.30 -5.25 -13.33
CA LEU A 26 0.45 -6.13 -12.51
C LEU A 26 0.09 -7.41 -13.29
N GLY A 27 0.17 -8.55 -12.61
CA GLY A 27 -0.34 -9.84 -13.06
C GLY A 27 -1.87 -9.92 -12.96
N VAL A 28 -2.42 -11.13 -13.13
CA VAL A 28 -3.89 -11.33 -13.07
C VAL A 28 -4.41 -11.01 -11.67
N ALA A 29 -3.83 -11.61 -10.62
CA ALA A 29 -4.23 -11.37 -9.24
C ALA A 29 -4.11 -9.90 -8.84
N GLY A 30 -2.99 -9.24 -9.17
CA GLY A 30 -2.80 -7.82 -8.90
C GLY A 30 -3.81 -6.94 -9.62
N ARG A 31 -4.12 -7.19 -10.89
CA ARG A 31 -5.17 -6.44 -11.61
C ARG A 31 -6.54 -6.62 -10.97
N THR A 32 -6.90 -7.83 -10.54
CA THR A 32 -8.17 -8.10 -9.85
C THR A 32 -8.26 -7.29 -8.56
N VAL A 33 -7.21 -7.26 -7.75
CA VAL A 33 -7.18 -6.47 -6.50
C VAL A 33 -7.20 -4.97 -6.79
N ASP A 34 -6.44 -4.48 -7.78
CA ASP A 34 -6.43 -3.07 -8.18
C ASP A 34 -7.82 -2.63 -8.64
N GLN A 35 -8.53 -3.43 -9.45
CA GLN A 35 -9.90 -3.13 -9.90
C GLN A 35 -10.90 -3.04 -8.74
N ARG A 36 -10.74 -3.85 -7.69
CA ARG A 36 -11.63 -3.86 -6.53
C ARG A 36 -11.36 -2.74 -5.55
N LEU A 37 -10.10 -2.31 -5.42
CA LEU A 37 -9.69 -1.31 -4.45
C LEU A 37 -9.59 0.11 -5.02
N ALA A 38 -9.15 0.24 -6.28
CA ALA A 38 -8.83 1.51 -6.92
C ALA A 38 -10.03 2.18 -7.60
N GLY A 39 -9.85 3.46 -7.94
CA GLY A 39 -10.80 4.24 -8.72
C GLY A 39 -12.03 4.73 -7.94
N PRO A 40 -12.92 5.49 -8.60
CA PRO A 40 -14.08 6.12 -7.95
C PRO A 40 -15.13 5.14 -7.40
N HIS A 41 -15.16 3.93 -7.94
CA HIS A 41 -16.06 2.85 -7.52
C HIS A 41 -15.36 1.77 -6.70
N GLY A 42 -14.04 1.88 -6.51
CA GLY A 42 -13.27 0.95 -5.69
C GLY A 42 -13.67 1.02 -4.22
N LEU A 43 -13.43 -0.08 -3.50
CA LEU A 43 -13.79 -0.21 -2.09
C LEU A 43 -13.19 0.92 -1.23
N GLN A 44 -11.97 1.38 -1.54
CA GLN A 44 -11.32 2.47 -0.80
C GLN A 44 -12.06 3.80 -0.95
N SER A 45 -12.41 4.21 -2.18
CA SER A 45 -13.12 5.48 -2.43
C SER A 45 -14.53 5.44 -1.84
N ARG A 46 -15.26 4.34 -2.04
CA ARG A 46 -16.61 4.15 -1.47
C ARG A 46 -16.60 4.21 0.06
N HIS A 47 -15.57 3.66 0.69
CA HIS A 47 -15.41 3.71 2.15
C HIS A 47 -15.04 5.11 2.66
N LEU A 48 -13.99 5.73 2.10
CA LEU A 48 -13.38 6.94 2.66
C LEU A 48 -14.04 8.24 2.17
N GLN A 49 -14.39 8.33 0.88
CA GLN A 49 -14.88 9.57 0.28
C GLN A 49 -16.40 9.64 0.32
N ARG A 50 -17.06 8.51 0.01
CA ARG A 50 -18.52 8.43 -0.05
C ARG A 50 -19.16 7.96 1.25
N ASN A 51 -18.35 7.45 2.18
CA ASN A 51 -18.78 7.02 3.50
C ASN A 51 -19.93 5.99 3.44
N GLU A 52 -19.89 5.10 2.44
CA GLU A 52 -20.97 4.16 2.12
C GLU A 52 -21.09 3.07 3.17
N SER A 53 -22.30 2.85 3.70
CA SER A 53 -22.58 1.76 4.66
C SER A 53 -22.30 0.38 4.06
N ALA A 54 -22.59 0.17 2.78
CA ALA A 54 -22.27 -1.07 2.07
C ALA A 54 -20.75 -1.35 2.06
N ALA A 55 -19.93 -0.35 1.74
CA ALA A 55 -18.47 -0.49 1.74
C ALA A 55 -17.92 -0.79 3.15
N ARG A 56 -18.49 -0.18 4.20
CA ARG A 56 -18.13 -0.53 5.59
C ARG A 56 -18.47 -1.97 5.94
N GLY A 57 -19.64 -2.45 5.53
CA GLY A 57 -20.07 -3.84 5.70
C GLY A 57 -19.13 -4.81 4.98
N GLN A 58 -18.78 -4.53 3.72
CA GLN A 58 -17.82 -5.31 2.93
C GLN A 58 -16.45 -5.39 3.61
N LEU A 59 -15.92 -4.28 4.13
CA LEU A 59 -14.66 -4.28 4.89
C LEU A 59 -14.76 -5.07 6.20
N ALA A 60 -15.92 -5.05 6.87
CA ALA A 60 -16.13 -5.86 8.08
C ALA A 60 -16.14 -7.36 7.76
N ALA A 61 -16.84 -7.76 6.70
CA ALA A 61 -16.86 -9.14 6.22
C ALA A 61 -15.45 -9.64 5.84
N LEU A 62 -14.69 -8.83 5.10
CA LEU A 62 -13.29 -9.14 4.75
C LEU A 62 -12.39 -9.30 5.99
N ARG A 63 -12.55 -8.46 7.01
CA ARG A 63 -11.78 -8.63 8.27
C ARG A 63 -12.12 -9.95 8.97
N LYS A 64 -13.41 -10.30 9.05
CA LYS A 64 -13.87 -11.58 9.61
C LYS A 64 -13.28 -12.77 8.86
N ALA A 65 -13.15 -12.66 7.54
CA ALA A 65 -12.57 -13.70 6.67
C ALA A 65 -11.04 -13.76 6.66
N SER A 66 -10.33 -12.87 7.37
CA SER A 66 -8.87 -12.78 7.29
C SER A 66 -8.13 -14.03 7.76
N SER A 67 -8.74 -14.85 8.62
CA SER A 67 -8.20 -16.12 9.10
C SER A 67 -8.78 -17.36 8.42
N GLN A 68 -9.68 -17.19 7.44
CA GLN A 68 -10.38 -18.25 6.75
C GLN A 68 -9.74 -18.54 5.39
N ALA A 69 -9.88 -19.75 4.88
CA ALA A 69 -9.46 -20.08 3.52
C ALA A 69 -10.38 -19.41 2.47
N PRO A 70 -9.91 -19.25 1.21
CA PRO A 70 -10.80 -18.90 0.11
C PRO A 70 -12.00 -19.86 0.04
N GLY A 71 -13.19 -19.32 -0.23
CA GLY A 71 -14.42 -20.12 -0.32
C GLY A 71 -15.18 -20.32 0.99
N GLU A 72 -14.56 -20.19 2.16
CA GLU A 72 -15.24 -20.46 3.44
C GLU A 72 -16.31 -19.42 3.83
N SER A 73 -16.18 -18.17 3.35
CA SER A 73 -17.09 -17.08 3.73
C SER A 73 -17.87 -16.54 2.53
N PRO A 74 -19.17 -16.85 2.43
CA PRO A 74 -20.02 -16.37 1.33
C PRO A 74 -20.11 -14.85 1.23
N GLU A 75 -20.01 -14.15 2.36
CA GLU A 75 -20.11 -12.69 2.43
C GLU A 75 -19.02 -11.96 1.63
N VAL A 76 -17.89 -12.63 1.34
CA VAL A 76 -16.74 -12.02 0.64
C VAL A 76 -16.51 -12.56 -0.77
N TRP A 77 -17.26 -13.56 -1.23
CA TRP A 77 -17.01 -14.22 -2.53
C TRP A 77 -16.92 -13.23 -3.70
N SER A 78 -17.89 -12.32 -3.84
CA SER A 78 -17.84 -11.29 -4.91
C SER A 78 -16.62 -10.35 -4.85
N LEU A 79 -15.98 -10.24 -3.68
CA LEU A 79 -14.80 -9.40 -3.44
C LEU A 79 -13.49 -10.18 -3.60
N THR A 80 -13.52 -11.51 -3.56
CA THR A 80 -12.32 -12.35 -3.58
C THR A 80 -12.26 -13.34 -4.74
N GLU A 81 -13.36 -13.51 -5.48
CA GLU A 81 -13.43 -14.40 -6.65
C GLU A 81 -12.34 -14.10 -7.68
N VAL A 82 -11.93 -15.13 -8.42
CA VAL A 82 -11.03 -14.99 -9.56
C VAL A 82 -11.53 -15.92 -10.66
N VAL A 83 -11.06 -15.70 -11.88
CA VAL A 83 -11.32 -16.65 -12.97
C VAL A 83 -10.47 -17.89 -12.71
N VAL A 84 -11.13 -18.99 -12.38
CA VAL A 84 -10.51 -20.30 -12.18
C VAL A 84 -10.55 -21.08 -13.50
N PRO A 85 -9.42 -21.61 -14.00
CA PRO A 85 -9.44 -22.43 -15.20
C PRO A 85 -10.24 -23.72 -15.02
N GLU A 86 -10.91 -24.20 -16.07
CA GLU A 86 -11.76 -25.41 -16.02
C GLU A 86 -11.02 -26.69 -15.59
N HIS A 87 -9.70 -26.72 -15.75
CA HIS A 87 -8.83 -27.85 -15.39
C HIS A 87 -8.23 -27.72 -13.98
N ALA A 88 -8.60 -26.70 -13.22
CA ALA A 88 -8.21 -26.60 -11.82
C ALA A 88 -8.86 -27.73 -11.00
N GLY A 89 -8.12 -28.25 -10.02
CA GLY A 89 -8.67 -29.21 -9.06
C GLY A 89 -9.51 -28.52 -7.97
N ASP A 90 -9.98 -29.31 -7.00
CA ASP A 90 -10.85 -28.83 -5.92
C ASP A 90 -10.14 -27.96 -4.87
N ALA A 91 -8.79 -27.96 -4.86
CA ALA A 91 -8.02 -27.10 -3.97
C ALA A 91 -7.95 -25.67 -4.51
N PRO A 92 -7.99 -24.63 -3.63
CA PRO A 92 -7.88 -23.25 -4.07
C PRO A 92 -6.62 -23.01 -4.90
N THR A 93 -6.80 -22.33 -6.03
CA THR A 93 -5.71 -21.89 -6.90
C THR A 93 -4.81 -20.86 -6.20
N TRP A 94 -3.60 -20.69 -6.71
CA TRP A 94 -2.67 -19.68 -6.18
C TRP A 94 -3.25 -18.26 -6.25
N GLU A 95 -3.99 -17.96 -7.32
CA GLU A 95 -4.71 -16.72 -7.53
C GLU A 95 -5.82 -16.51 -6.49
N GLU A 96 -6.64 -17.53 -6.21
CA GLU A 96 -7.67 -17.47 -5.16
C GLU A 96 -7.06 -17.17 -3.79
N ILE A 97 -5.99 -17.89 -3.44
CA ILE A 97 -5.26 -17.69 -2.19
C ILE A 97 -4.71 -16.26 -2.12
N ALA A 98 -4.06 -15.79 -3.17
CA ALA A 98 -3.43 -14.48 -3.21
C ALA A 98 -4.43 -13.32 -3.15
N VAL A 99 -5.50 -13.38 -3.94
CA VAL A 99 -6.53 -12.33 -3.99
C VAL A 99 -7.31 -12.27 -2.68
N HIS A 100 -7.72 -13.42 -2.14
CA HIS A 100 -8.36 -13.48 -0.81
C HIS A 100 -7.47 -12.89 0.28
N THR A 101 -6.20 -13.29 0.30
CA THR A 101 -5.23 -12.78 1.28
C THR A 101 -5.04 -11.27 1.15
N ALA A 102 -4.82 -10.74 -0.05
CA ALA A 102 -4.60 -9.31 -0.26
C ALA A 102 -5.84 -8.47 0.09
N MET A 103 -7.04 -8.92 -0.29
CA MET A 103 -8.29 -8.21 0.01
C MET A 103 -8.59 -8.18 1.52
N THR A 104 -8.37 -9.31 2.22
CA THR A 104 -8.59 -9.38 3.67
C THR A 104 -7.54 -8.60 4.44
N LEU A 105 -6.27 -8.65 4.03
CA LEU A 105 -5.20 -7.81 4.61
C LEU A 105 -5.45 -6.33 4.36
N TYR A 106 -5.98 -5.93 3.21
CA TYR A 106 -6.41 -4.54 2.98
C TYR A 106 -7.48 -4.11 3.97
N ALA A 107 -8.49 -4.94 4.21
CA ALA A 107 -9.57 -4.60 5.13
C ALA A 107 -9.09 -4.45 6.59
N VAL A 108 -8.07 -5.21 6.99
CA VAL A 108 -7.35 -5.03 8.26
C VAL A 108 -6.53 -3.74 8.23
N HIS A 109 -5.81 -3.48 7.14
CA HIS A 109 -4.96 -2.29 7.00
C HIS A 109 -5.79 -1.00 7.08
N GLN A 110 -6.94 -0.94 6.42
CA GLN A 110 -7.81 0.24 6.38
C GLN A 110 -8.62 0.47 7.67
N GLN A 111 -8.62 -0.48 8.61
CA GLN A 111 -9.47 -0.41 9.80
C GLN A 111 -9.12 0.81 10.68
N SER A 112 -10.13 1.64 10.95
CA SER A 112 -10.01 2.85 11.77
C SER A 112 -8.93 3.81 11.26
N ARG A 113 -8.72 3.83 9.93
CA ARG A 113 -7.85 4.79 9.22
C ARG A 113 -8.72 5.67 8.32
N THR A 114 -8.53 6.97 8.41
CA THR A 114 -9.17 7.96 7.51
C THR A 114 -8.34 8.20 6.27
N GLU A 115 -7.04 7.90 6.31
CA GLU A 115 -6.13 7.96 5.17
C GLU A 115 -6.24 6.67 4.31
N PRO A 116 -6.01 6.77 2.99
CA PRO A 116 -5.99 5.61 2.11
C PRO A 116 -4.79 4.71 2.41
N MET A 117 -5.04 3.47 2.85
CA MET A 117 -4.00 2.49 3.13
C MET A 117 -3.59 1.66 1.92
N PHE A 118 -4.41 1.67 0.86
CA PHE A 118 -4.01 1.17 -0.46
C PHE A 118 -3.41 2.32 -1.28
N SER A 119 -2.10 2.24 -1.52
CA SER A 119 -1.36 3.23 -2.31
C SER A 119 -0.57 2.55 -3.42
N PRO A 120 -1.06 2.63 -4.67
CA PRO A 120 -0.41 1.88 -5.71
C PRO A 120 0.97 2.42 -6.13
N GLY A 121 1.92 1.50 -6.32
CA GLY A 121 3.34 1.74 -6.54
C GLY A 121 4.20 1.64 -5.27
N ARG A 122 3.59 1.44 -4.10
CA ARG A 122 4.29 1.30 -2.82
C ARG A 122 4.37 -0.15 -2.38
N GLY A 123 5.33 -0.89 -2.93
CA GLY A 123 5.55 -2.32 -2.62
C GLY A 123 6.00 -2.61 -1.18
N LEU A 124 5.92 -3.87 -0.77
CA LEU A 124 6.15 -4.32 0.61
C LEU A 124 7.53 -3.95 1.16
N GLY A 125 8.60 -4.08 0.37
CA GLY A 125 9.94 -3.73 0.84
C GLY A 125 10.11 -2.23 1.13
N ARG A 126 9.44 -1.36 0.35
CA ARG A 126 9.46 0.09 0.58
C ARG A 126 8.61 0.47 1.80
N ALA A 127 7.45 -0.16 1.97
CA ALA A 127 6.63 0.00 3.16
C ALA A 127 7.39 -0.47 4.42
N ALA A 128 8.09 -1.60 4.31
CA ALA A 128 8.92 -2.13 5.38
C ALA A 128 10.08 -1.20 5.74
N ARG A 129 10.79 -0.61 4.77
CA ARG A 129 11.83 0.39 5.04
C ARG A 129 11.28 1.57 5.83
N ALA A 130 10.12 2.10 5.42
CA ALA A 130 9.48 3.21 6.11
C ALA A 130 9.07 2.86 7.54
N LEU A 131 8.65 1.61 7.80
CA LEU A 131 8.25 1.15 9.13
C LEU A 131 9.44 0.81 10.03
N VAL A 132 10.49 0.21 9.45
CA VAL A 132 11.68 -0.19 10.18
C VAL A 132 12.52 1.03 10.55
N GLY A 133 12.55 2.08 9.74
CA GLY A 133 13.45 3.21 9.94
C GLY A 133 14.87 2.91 9.42
N ILE A 134 15.75 3.91 9.54
CA ILE A 134 17.15 3.81 9.10
C ILE A 134 18.09 4.45 10.13
N GLY A 135 19.30 3.93 10.24
CA GLY A 135 20.31 4.47 11.15
C GLY A 135 19.84 4.40 12.61
N GLU A 136 19.91 5.54 13.30
CA GLU A 136 19.54 5.65 14.72
C GLU A 136 18.03 5.50 14.98
N GLU A 137 17.19 5.71 13.96
CA GLU A 137 15.73 5.55 14.04
C GLU A 137 15.26 4.11 13.76
N GLU A 138 16.18 3.19 13.52
CA GLU A 138 15.83 1.80 13.25
C GLU A 138 15.13 1.14 14.44
N ASN A 139 13.99 0.49 14.20
CA ASN A 139 13.26 -0.31 15.17
C ASN A 139 13.64 -1.80 15.04
N PRO A 140 14.43 -2.37 15.97
CA PRO A 140 14.89 -3.76 15.87
C PRO A 140 13.76 -4.79 15.92
N SER A 141 12.67 -4.49 16.64
CA SER A 141 11.53 -5.41 16.72
C SER A 141 10.76 -5.47 15.40
N THR A 142 10.64 -4.35 14.70
CA THR A 142 10.04 -4.29 13.37
C THR A 142 10.95 -4.98 12.36
N ARG A 143 12.26 -4.73 12.44
CA ARG A 143 13.27 -5.42 11.62
C ARG A 143 13.15 -6.93 11.76
N ALA A 144 13.08 -7.45 12.99
CA ALA A 144 12.94 -8.87 13.25
C ALA A 144 11.65 -9.46 12.65
N ARG A 145 10.51 -8.76 12.75
CA ARG A 145 9.26 -9.21 12.13
C ARG A 145 9.32 -9.19 10.59
N PHE A 146 9.96 -8.18 10.01
CA PHE A 146 10.20 -8.15 8.57
C PHE A 146 11.11 -9.30 8.13
N ASN A 147 12.16 -9.59 8.91
CA ASN A 147 13.03 -10.73 8.65
C ASN A 147 12.26 -12.05 8.69
N ALA A 148 11.38 -12.26 9.68
CA ALA A 148 10.54 -13.46 9.77
C ALA A 148 9.63 -13.63 8.53
N LEU A 149 9.07 -12.53 8.04
CA LEU A 149 8.28 -12.50 6.80
C LEU A 149 9.13 -12.88 5.59
N VAL A 150 10.35 -12.33 5.47
CA VAL A 150 11.29 -12.66 4.39
C VAL A 150 11.84 -14.09 4.52
N THR A 151 11.89 -14.69 5.71
CA THR A 151 12.37 -16.07 5.88
C THR A 151 11.28 -17.12 5.74
N SER A 152 10.02 -16.72 5.55
CA SER A 152 8.91 -17.67 5.39
C SER A 152 9.17 -18.65 4.25
N THR A 153 8.81 -19.91 4.49
CA THR A 153 9.01 -21.03 3.56
C THR A 153 7.70 -21.57 2.99
N THR A 154 6.58 -21.29 3.66
CA THR A 154 5.23 -21.70 3.23
C THR A 154 4.30 -20.50 3.10
N ILE A 155 3.26 -20.63 2.28
CA ILE A 155 2.25 -19.58 2.11
C ILE A 155 1.49 -19.29 3.41
N THR A 156 1.20 -20.31 4.21
CA THR A 156 0.52 -20.18 5.51
C THR A 156 1.36 -19.39 6.51
N GLU A 157 2.66 -19.69 6.59
CA GLU A 157 3.61 -18.94 7.42
C GLU A 157 3.71 -17.47 6.98
N LEU A 158 3.83 -17.24 5.66
CA LEU A 158 3.88 -15.90 5.09
C LEU A 158 2.61 -15.10 5.41
N GLN A 159 1.43 -15.70 5.25
CA GLN A 159 0.13 -15.09 5.60
C GLN A 159 0.09 -14.70 7.08
N HIS A 160 0.55 -15.59 7.96
CA HIS A 160 0.61 -15.32 9.40
C HIS A 160 1.48 -14.10 9.72
N HIS A 161 2.71 -14.05 9.18
CA HIS A 161 3.60 -12.92 9.40
C HIS A 161 3.08 -11.62 8.76
N LEU A 162 2.46 -11.70 7.58
CA LEU A 162 1.85 -10.54 6.92
C LEU A 162 0.74 -9.90 7.77
N ARG A 163 -0.13 -10.69 8.42
CA ARG A 163 -1.18 -10.13 9.30
C ARG A 163 -0.60 -9.28 10.44
N GLY A 164 0.46 -9.79 11.08
CA GLY A 164 1.17 -9.06 12.12
C GLY A 164 1.84 -7.80 11.58
N PHE A 165 2.53 -7.90 10.45
CA PHE A 165 3.26 -6.80 9.83
C PHE A 165 2.33 -5.68 9.32
N ILE A 166 1.22 -6.03 8.67
CA ILE A 166 0.19 -5.10 8.21
C ILE A 166 -0.44 -4.34 9.37
N SER A 167 -0.60 -4.98 10.54
CA SER A 167 -1.09 -4.30 11.73
C SER A 167 -0.12 -3.22 12.22
N GLN A 168 1.19 -3.40 12.04
CA GLN A 168 2.19 -2.38 12.35
C GLN A 168 2.20 -1.25 11.32
N LEU A 169 2.09 -1.57 10.04
CA LEU A 169 1.93 -0.57 8.97
C LEU A 169 0.70 0.29 9.22
N ARG A 170 -0.43 -0.32 9.59
CA ARG A 170 -1.66 0.38 9.99
C ARG A 170 -1.42 1.33 11.16
N ALA A 171 -0.72 0.87 12.21
CA ALA A 171 -0.47 1.67 13.40
C ALA A 171 0.29 2.97 13.07
N GLN A 172 1.20 2.92 12.10
CA GLN A 172 2.00 4.06 11.64
C GLN A 172 1.41 4.75 10.38
N SER A 173 0.20 4.37 9.96
CA SER A 173 -0.46 4.88 8.74
C SER A 173 0.43 4.81 7.48
N ILE A 174 1.22 3.74 7.34
CA ILE A 174 2.10 3.52 6.19
C ILE A 174 1.36 2.72 5.12
N PRO A 175 1.03 3.32 3.96
CA PRO A 175 0.23 2.63 2.96
C PRO A 175 1.04 1.58 2.19
N LEU A 176 0.33 0.64 1.56
CA LEU A 176 0.88 -0.48 0.80
C LEU A 176 0.11 -0.67 -0.52
N ASP A 177 0.82 -1.07 -1.56
CA ASP A 177 0.20 -1.58 -2.80
C ASP A 177 -0.21 -3.05 -2.60
N HIS A 178 -1.46 -3.26 -2.18
CA HIS A 178 -2.05 -4.60 -2.01
C HIS A 178 -2.22 -5.36 -3.34
N ALA A 179 -2.25 -4.67 -4.48
CA ALA A 179 -2.29 -5.31 -5.79
C ALA A 179 -0.92 -5.92 -6.13
N MET A 180 0.17 -5.19 -5.88
CA MET A 180 1.52 -5.77 -5.98
C MET A 180 1.72 -6.92 -4.98
N LEU A 181 1.17 -6.79 -3.77
CA LEU A 181 1.22 -7.88 -2.78
C LEU A 181 0.52 -9.15 -3.29
N ALA A 182 -0.62 -9.02 -3.97
CA ALA A 182 -1.32 -10.16 -4.56
C ALA A 182 -0.44 -10.88 -5.60
N ASP A 183 0.23 -10.13 -6.48
CA ASP A 183 1.16 -10.73 -7.45
C ASP A 183 2.39 -11.35 -6.77
N ASP A 184 2.91 -10.73 -5.70
CA ASP A 184 3.99 -11.30 -4.88
C ASP A 184 3.54 -12.63 -4.25
N LEU A 185 2.29 -12.73 -3.77
CA LEU A 185 1.74 -13.96 -3.18
C LEU A 185 1.55 -15.08 -4.21
N VAL A 186 1.09 -14.77 -5.43
CA VAL A 186 1.05 -15.76 -6.53
C VAL A 186 2.46 -16.22 -6.86
N ALA A 187 3.40 -15.28 -7.02
CA ALA A 187 4.78 -15.61 -7.35
C ALA A 187 5.44 -16.45 -6.25
N PHE A 188 5.17 -16.16 -4.97
CA PHE A 188 5.74 -16.89 -3.83
C PHE A 188 5.35 -18.39 -3.83
N GLN A 189 4.13 -18.70 -4.26
CA GLN A 189 3.61 -20.08 -4.29
C GLN A 189 4.20 -20.95 -5.41
N ARG A 190 4.87 -20.33 -6.40
CA ARG A 190 5.51 -21.06 -7.50
C ARG A 190 6.80 -21.74 -7.02
N PRO A 191 7.24 -22.83 -7.67
CA PRO A 191 8.57 -23.39 -7.47
C PRO A 191 9.64 -22.30 -7.57
N ASP A 192 10.54 -22.24 -6.58
CA ASP A 192 11.59 -21.21 -6.41
C ASP A 192 11.12 -19.75 -6.34
N GLY A 193 9.80 -19.54 -6.29
CA GLY A 193 9.16 -18.24 -6.30
C GLY A 193 9.50 -17.38 -5.09
N ALA A 194 9.61 -18.00 -3.92
CA ALA A 194 10.01 -17.34 -2.68
C ALA A 194 11.33 -16.58 -2.82
N THR A 195 12.36 -17.15 -3.48
CA THR A 195 13.65 -16.47 -3.70
C THR A 195 13.50 -15.23 -4.57
N THR A 196 12.68 -15.31 -5.63
CA THR A 196 12.40 -14.16 -6.52
C THR A 196 11.69 -13.04 -5.78
N VAL A 197 10.69 -13.37 -4.97
CA VAL A 197 9.91 -12.41 -4.19
C VAL A 197 10.78 -11.74 -3.11
N ARG A 198 11.57 -12.52 -2.39
CA ARG A 198 12.51 -11.99 -1.38
C ARG A 198 13.52 -11.03 -1.99
N LEU A 199 14.07 -11.35 -3.15
CA LEU A 199 15.00 -10.46 -3.86
C LEU A 199 14.32 -9.14 -4.29
N ARG A 200 13.07 -9.20 -4.73
CA ARG A 200 12.27 -8.00 -5.06
C ARG A 200 12.06 -7.12 -3.83
N TRP A 201 11.65 -7.71 -2.70
CA TRP A 201 11.47 -6.97 -1.46
C TRP A 201 12.78 -6.40 -0.92
N ALA A 202 13.89 -7.15 -0.97
CA ALA A 202 15.20 -6.67 -0.57
C ALA A 202 15.66 -5.46 -1.40
N ARG A 203 15.47 -5.49 -2.73
CA ARG A 203 15.76 -4.35 -3.62
C ARG A 203 14.90 -3.13 -3.30
N GLN A 204 13.60 -3.34 -3.07
CA GLN A 204 12.70 -2.26 -2.65
C GLN A 204 13.09 -1.69 -1.28
N PHE A 205 13.52 -2.54 -0.35
CA PHE A 205 13.96 -2.15 0.98
C PHE A 205 15.28 -1.35 0.94
N ALA A 206 16.21 -1.72 0.06
CA ALA A 206 17.50 -1.06 -0.08
C ALA A 206 17.43 0.26 -0.86
N SER A 207 16.44 0.43 -1.76
CA SER A 207 16.30 1.64 -2.58
C SER A 207 16.15 2.88 -1.69
N PRO A 208 17.01 3.90 -1.86
CA PRO A 208 16.81 5.18 -1.19
C PRO A 208 15.48 5.78 -1.63
N HIS A 209 14.84 6.52 -0.72
CA HIS A 209 13.68 7.32 -1.07
C HIS A 209 14.13 8.36 -2.09
N THR A 210 13.75 8.23 -3.35
CA THR A 210 13.62 9.41 -4.21
C THR A 210 12.43 10.17 -3.65
N SER A 211 12.70 11.04 -2.68
CA SER A 211 11.76 12.05 -2.27
C SER A 211 11.61 13.00 -3.46
N GLU A 212 10.61 12.78 -4.32
CA GLU A 212 9.98 13.91 -5.02
C GLU A 212 9.21 14.70 -3.95
N ASP A 213 9.95 15.47 -3.16
CA ASP A 213 9.42 16.57 -2.37
C ASP A 213 9.87 17.86 -3.06
N PRO A 214 9.06 18.44 -3.98
CA PRO A 214 9.38 19.72 -4.60
C PRO A 214 9.35 20.90 -3.60
N SER A 215 9.09 20.66 -2.31
CA SER A 215 8.90 21.70 -1.30
C SER A 215 10.14 22.02 -0.47
N ARG A 216 11.30 21.39 -0.71
CA ARG A 216 12.54 21.64 0.04
C ARG A 216 13.65 22.36 -0.72
N THR A 217 13.31 23.07 -1.79
CA THR A 217 14.25 23.99 -2.45
C THR A 217 13.69 25.40 -2.43
N SER A 218 13.74 26.04 -1.27
CA SER A 218 13.84 27.50 -1.13
C SER A 218 14.09 27.85 0.33
N ALA A 219 15.36 27.80 0.75
CA ALA A 219 15.84 28.64 1.84
C ALA A 219 17.30 29.01 1.52
N PRO A 220 17.58 30.22 1.00
CA PRO A 220 18.94 30.69 0.92
C PRO A 220 19.45 30.98 2.34
N SER A 221 20.55 30.35 2.70
CA SER A 221 21.35 30.66 3.88
C SER A 221 21.78 32.13 3.80
N THR A 222 21.33 32.97 4.74
CA THR A 222 21.96 34.26 4.96
C THR A 222 22.80 34.16 6.21
N THR A 223 24.11 34.19 5.96
CA THR A 223 25.25 34.18 6.86
C THR A 223 25.07 35.10 8.06
N SER A 224 25.26 34.55 9.26
CA SER A 224 25.48 35.30 10.49
C SER A 224 26.81 36.05 10.43
N SER A 225 26.77 37.38 10.53
CA SER A 225 27.96 38.21 10.75
C SER A 225 28.54 37.93 12.15
N PRO A 226 29.87 37.78 12.32
CA PRO A 226 30.46 37.70 13.64
C PRO A 226 30.59 39.09 14.27
N THR A 227 30.10 39.20 15.51
CA THR A 227 30.36 40.29 16.44
C THR A 227 31.83 40.25 16.85
N SER A 228 32.58 41.33 16.62
CA SER A 228 33.89 41.55 17.26
C SER A 228 33.80 42.80 18.14
N SER A 229 33.86 42.59 19.45
CA SER A 229 33.93 43.64 20.47
C SER A 229 35.38 43.87 20.91
N THR A 230 35.74 45.16 21.12
CA THR A 230 36.78 45.71 22.04
C THR A 230 38.22 45.83 21.48
N PRO A 231 39.09 46.84 21.84
CA PRO A 231 39.06 47.82 22.96
C PRO A 231 39.26 49.34 22.66
N GLU A 232 39.10 50.12 23.74
CA GLU A 232 39.61 51.47 24.11
C GLU A 232 40.61 52.20 23.19
N ASN A 233 40.35 53.50 22.96
CA ASN A 233 41.11 54.62 23.53
C ASN A 233 40.27 55.91 23.50
#